data_AF-A0A258KYK9-F1
#
_entry.id   AF-A0A258KYK9-F1
#
_cell.length_a   1.000
_cell.length_b   1.000
_cell.length_c   1.000
_cell.angle_alpha   90.00
_cell.angle_beta   90.00
_cell.angle_gamma   90.00
#
_symmetry.space_group_name_H-M   'P 1'
#
loop_
_entity.id
_entity.type
_entity.pdbx_description
1 polymer ?
#
loop_
_entity_poly.entity_id
_entity_poly.type
_entity_poly.pdbx_seq_one_letter_code
_entity_poly.pdbx_strand_id
1 'polypeptide(L)'
;MKPSEPLSDLINDAVRRAVAEHVAPLIAELKRLPRTEPVPAPVPGAERFVSMSELCQRLGVNRSTLLRREKAGKLPARKTFPDGRVGWTASQVDDWFAQAREGTDPERNAELAARISH
;
A
#
# COMPACT_ATOMS: atom_id res chain seq x y z
N MET A 1 -21.17 -49.01 2.40
CA MET A 1 -20.71 -48.79 1.02
C MET A 1 -19.99 -47.45 0.98
N LYS A 2 -18.77 -47.41 0.42
CA LYS A 2 -17.79 -46.31 0.53
C LYS A 2 -18.25 -45.03 -0.20
N PRO A 3 -17.76 -43.85 0.22
CA PRO A 3 -18.36 -42.55 -0.06
C PRO A 3 -18.02 -42.07 -1.48
N SER A 4 -18.98 -41.44 -2.14
CA SER A 4 -18.75 -40.73 -3.40
C SER A 4 -17.94 -39.48 -3.12
N GLU A 5 -16.63 -39.55 -3.35
CA GLU A 5 -15.77 -38.37 -3.47
C GLU A 5 -16.39 -37.47 -4.57
N PRO A 6 -16.85 -36.24 -4.23
CA PRO A 6 -17.58 -35.43 -5.18
C PRO A 6 -16.59 -34.96 -6.24
N LEU A 7 -16.97 -35.09 -7.52
CA LEU A 7 -16.24 -34.59 -8.70
C LEU A 7 -15.61 -33.19 -8.51
N SER A 8 -16.20 -32.37 -7.64
CA SER A 8 -15.67 -31.10 -7.15
C SER A 8 -14.27 -31.18 -6.55
N ASP A 9 -13.94 -32.19 -5.74
CA ASP A 9 -12.62 -32.34 -5.14
C ASP A 9 -11.56 -32.68 -6.19
N LEU A 10 -11.92 -33.50 -7.17
CA LEU A 10 -11.04 -33.83 -8.30
C LEU A 10 -10.78 -32.62 -9.20
N ILE A 11 -11.82 -31.81 -9.47
CA ILE A 11 -11.69 -30.57 -10.24
C ILE A 11 -10.86 -29.54 -9.45
N ASN A 12 -11.10 -29.40 -8.16
CA ASN A 12 -10.35 -28.49 -7.29
C ASN A 12 -8.88 -28.89 -7.20
N ASP A 13 -8.58 -30.19 -7.10
CA ASP A 13 -7.21 -30.71 -7.08
C ASP A 13 -6.50 -30.45 -8.43
N ALA A 14 -7.17 -30.72 -9.55
CA ALA A 14 -6.65 -30.44 -10.88
C ALA A 14 -6.35 -28.95 -11.08
N VAL A 15 -7.24 -28.06 -10.65
CA VAL A 15 -7.03 -26.61 -10.71
C VAL A 15 -5.88 -26.19 -9.79
N ARG A 16 -5.82 -26.70 -8.55
CA ARG A 16 -4.72 -26.39 -7.61
C ARG A 16 -3.37 -26.81 -8.18
N ARG A 17 -3.30 -27.97 -8.83
CA ARG A 17 -2.09 -28.47 -9.48
C ARG A 17 -1.68 -27.59 -10.66
N ALA A 18 -2.60 -27.27 -11.56
CA ALA A 18 -2.33 -26.41 -12.70
C ALA A 18 -1.87 -25.00 -12.25
N VAL A 19 -2.51 -24.45 -11.22
CA VAL A 19 -2.10 -23.17 -10.62
C VAL A 19 -0.71 -23.31 -9.99
N ALA A 20 -0.44 -24.36 -9.22
CA ALA A 20 0.87 -24.56 -8.58
C ALA A 20 2.00 -24.68 -9.61
N GLU A 21 1.78 -25.39 -10.72
CA GLU A 21 2.76 -25.55 -11.80
C GLU A 21 3.17 -24.21 -12.43
N HIS A 22 2.23 -23.27 -12.58
CA HIS A 22 2.49 -21.97 -13.18
C HIS A 22 2.91 -20.89 -12.16
N VAL A 23 2.43 -20.98 -10.92
CA VAL A 23 2.69 -19.97 -9.87
C VAL A 23 4.01 -20.21 -9.15
N ALA A 24 4.41 -21.46 -8.92
CA ALA A 24 5.68 -21.79 -8.26
C ALA A 24 6.91 -21.15 -8.94
N PRO A 25 7.08 -21.21 -10.28
CA PRO A 25 8.23 -20.57 -10.92
C PRO A 25 8.16 -19.04 -10.83
N LEU A 26 6.96 -18.43 -10.89
CA LEU A 26 6.80 -16.99 -10.70
C LEU A 26 7.17 -16.54 -9.29
N ILE A 27 6.80 -17.31 -8.26
CA ILE A 27 7.22 -17.03 -6.87
C ILE A 27 8.74 -17.18 -6.73
N ALA A 28 9.34 -18.19 -7.37
CA ALA A 28 10.79 -18.36 -7.37
C ALA A 28 11.50 -17.19 -8.07
N GLU A 29 10.94 -16.70 -9.18
CA GLU A 29 11.45 -15.54 -9.91
C GLU A 29 11.31 -14.25 -9.09
N LEU A 30 10.16 -14.03 -8.44
CA LEU A 30 9.96 -12.91 -7.52
C LEU A 30 10.96 -12.93 -6.35
N LYS A 31 11.36 -14.10 -5.86
CA LYS A 31 12.41 -14.24 -4.83
C LYS A 31 13.82 -13.96 -5.37
N ARG A 32 14.04 -14.13 -6.67
CA ARG A 32 15.31 -13.84 -7.37
C ARG A 32 15.44 -12.39 -7.79
N LEU A 33 14.32 -11.70 -7.99
CA LEU A 33 14.35 -10.25 -8.17
C LEU A 33 15.13 -9.64 -7.01
N PRO A 34 16.03 -8.67 -7.30
CA PRO A 34 16.70 -7.96 -6.23
C PRO A 34 15.60 -7.45 -5.31
N ARG A 35 15.65 -7.87 -4.05
CA ARG A 35 14.89 -7.25 -2.97
C ARG A 35 15.12 -5.76 -3.20
N THR A 36 14.06 -4.98 -3.47
CA THR A 36 14.15 -3.52 -3.47
C THR A 36 15.05 -3.17 -2.30
N GLU A 37 16.19 -2.55 -2.59
CA GLU A 37 17.22 -2.25 -1.60
C GLU A 37 16.51 -1.84 -0.31
N PRO A 38 16.93 -2.36 0.86
CA PRO A 38 16.44 -1.80 2.10
C PRO A 38 16.64 -0.30 1.98
N VAL A 39 15.52 0.45 2.00
CA VAL A 39 15.55 1.91 1.99
C VAL A 39 16.68 2.30 2.95
N PRO A 40 17.73 3.02 2.48
CA PRO A 40 18.90 3.26 3.29
C PRO A 40 18.41 3.75 4.65
N ALA A 41 18.92 3.12 5.71
CA ALA A 41 18.55 3.48 7.07
C ALA A 41 18.59 5.01 7.17
N PRO A 42 17.54 5.65 7.71
CA PRO A 42 17.45 7.10 7.72
C PRO A 42 18.72 7.64 8.35
N VAL A 43 19.55 8.30 7.55
CA VAL A 43 20.73 8.98 8.08
C VAL A 43 20.21 9.99 9.10
N PRO A 44 20.65 9.94 10.38
CA PRO A 44 20.17 10.87 11.39
C PRO A 44 20.45 12.30 10.93
N GLY A 45 19.39 13.05 10.60
CA GLY A 45 19.48 14.45 10.18
C GLY A 45 19.18 14.75 8.70
N ALA A 46 19.06 13.77 7.80
CA ALA A 46 18.54 14.06 6.45
C ALA A 46 17.02 13.88 6.43
N GLU A 47 16.31 14.97 6.16
CA GLU A 47 14.86 14.93 6.02
C GLU A 47 14.48 14.08 4.80
N ARG A 48 13.88 12.92 5.06
CA ARG A 48 13.56 11.94 4.02
C ARG A 48 12.44 12.48 3.12
N PHE A 49 12.65 12.39 1.81
CA PHE A 49 11.64 12.71 0.80
C PHE A 49 10.59 11.58 0.69
N VAL A 50 9.32 11.96 0.60
CA VAL A 50 8.20 11.07 0.32
C VAL A 50 7.59 11.46 -1.03
N SER A 51 7.67 10.54 -1.98
CA SER A 51 7.08 10.73 -3.30
C SER A 51 5.57 10.52 -3.28
N MET A 52 4.90 10.96 -4.33
CA MET A 52 3.46 10.73 -4.49
C MET A 52 3.09 9.26 -4.63
N SER A 53 3.93 8.47 -5.32
CA SER A 53 3.72 7.03 -5.43
C SER A 53 3.84 6.37 -4.05
N GLU A 54 4.82 6.78 -3.25
CA GLU A 54 4.98 6.26 -1.90
C GLU A 54 3.82 6.66 -0.98
N LEU A 55 3.37 7.91 -1.03
CA LEU A 55 2.21 8.34 -0.24
C LEU A 55 0.92 7.62 -0.64
N CYS A 56 0.73 7.34 -1.94
CA CYS A 56 -0.36 6.50 -2.44
C CYS A 56 -0.31 5.08 -1.83
N GLN A 57 0.87 4.47 -1.80
CA GLN A 57 1.06 3.15 -1.20
C GLN A 57 0.78 3.16 0.30
N ARG A 58 1.30 4.15 1.04
CA ARG A 58 1.06 4.30 2.49
C ARG A 58 -0.42 4.49 2.81
N LEU A 59 -1.18 5.16 1.95
CA LEU A 59 -2.61 5.41 2.12
C LEU A 59 -3.52 4.33 1.51
N GLY A 60 -2.98 3.43 0.70
CA GLY A 60 -3.77 2.45 -0.06
C GLY A 60 -4.75 3.10 -1.03
N VAL A 61 -4.39 4.23 -1.65
CA VAL A 61 -5.24 4.95 -2.60
C VAL A 61 -4.53 5.14 -3.95
N ASN A 62 -5.30 5.33 -5.01
CA ASN A 62 -4.74 5.69 -6.30
C ASN A 62 -4.37 7.19 -6.38
N ARG A 63 -3.52 7.52 -7.36
CA ARG A 63 -3.04 8.89 -7.63
C ARG A 63 -4.17 9.92 -7.77
N SER A 64 -5.23 9.57 -8.48
CA SER A 64 -6.39 10.46 -8.68
C SER A 64 -7.11 10.79 -7.37
N THR A 65 -7.24 9.80 -6.50
CA THR A 65 -7.83 9.96 -5.16
C THR A 65 -6.94 10.80 -4.27
N LEU A 66 -5.62 10.58 -4.32
CA LEU A 66 -4.67 11.40 -3.58
C LEU A 66 -4.75 12.88 -4.00
N LEU A 67 -4.72 13.17 -5.30
CA LEU A 67 -4.83 14.55 -5.81
C LEU A 67 -6.17 15.20 -5.44
N ARG A 68 -7.27 14.42 -5.46
CA ARG A 68 -8.58 14.91 -5.01
C ARG A 68 -8.55 15.29 -3.53
N ARG A 69 -7.94 14.45 -2.69
CA ARG A 69 -7.79 14.70 -1.24
C ARG A 69 -6.87 15.90 -0.96
N GLU A 70 -5.81 16.06 -1.74
CA GLU A 70 -4.93 17.24 -1.66
C GLU A 70 -5.68 18.52 -2.00
N LYS A 71 -6.43 18.55 -3.11
CA LYS A 71 -7.28 19.69 -3.49
C LYS A 71 -8.36 20.00 -2.46
N ALA A 72 -8.86 18.99 -1.76
CA ALA A 72 -9.84 19.14 -0.69
C ALA A 72 -9.22 19.59 0.65
N GLY A 73 -7.90 19.83 0.71
CA GLY A 73 -7.20 20.21 1.94
C GLY A 73 -7.08 19.07 2.96
N LYS A 74 -7.33 17.82 2.55
CA LYS A 74 -7.30 16.63 3.40
C LYS A 74 -5.92 15.98 3.47
N LEU A 75 -4.92 16.54 2.81
CA LEU A 75 -3.52 16.13 2.84
C LEU A 75 -2.63 17.34 3.09
N PRO A 76 -1.43 17.14 3.65
CA PRO A 76 -0.43 18.19 3.69
C PRO A 76 -0.13 18.70 2.28
N ALA A 77 0.18 19.99 2.14
CA ALA A 77 0.59 20.56 0.87
C ALA A 77 1.97 20.02 0.46
N ARG A 78 2.09 19.59 -0.80
CA ARG A 78 3.37 19.19 -1.40
C ARG A 78 4.34 20.37 -1.48
N LYS A 79 5.62 20.08 -1.31
CA LYS A 79 6.74 21.02 -1.43
C LYS A 79 7.59 20.67 -2.64
N THR A 80 8.15 21.71 -3.26
CA THR A 80 9.20 21.56 -4.28
C THR A 80 10.55 21.62 -3.59
N PHE A 81 11.38 20.61 -3.81
CA PHE A 81 12.72 20.52 -3.25
C PHE A 81 13.76 21.17 -4.17
N PRO A 82 14.94 21.56 -3.66
CA PRO A 82 15.97 22.25 -4.45
C PRO A 82 16.47 21.47 -5.67
N ASP A 83 16.32 20.15 -5.68
CA ASP A 83 16.67 19.25 -6.77
C ASP A 83 15.55 19.07 -7.82
N GLY A 84 14.47 19.87 -7.72
CA GLY A 84 13.34 19.84 -8.65
C GLY A 84 12.31 18.75 -8.36
N ARG A 85 12.51 17.92 -7.32
CA ARG A 85 11.50 16.92 -6.92
C ARG A 85 10.32 17.61 -6.24
N VAL A 86 9.13 17.07 -6.46
CA VAL A 86 7.89 17.53 -5.81
C VAL A 86 7.30 16.39 -4.98
N GLY A 87 7.05 16.65 -3.70
CA GLY A 87 6.53 15.66 -2.77
C GLY A 87 6.42 16.19 -1.35
N TRP A 88 6.53 15.31 -0.37
CA TRP A 88 6.43 15.66 1.04
C TRP A 88 7.71 15.32 1.77
N THR A 89 7.90 15.93 2.94
CA THR A 89 8.89 15.42 3.87
C THR A 89 8.30 14.28 4.69
N ALA A 90 9.13 13.32 5.10
CA ALA A 90 8.69 12.20 5.92
C ALA A 90 8.10 12.69 7.24
N SER A 91 8.76 13.64 7.91
CA SER A 91 8.26 14.25 9.14
C SER A 91 6.88 14.85 8.97
N GLN A 92 6.65 15.63 7.90
CA GLN A 92 5.33 16.21 7.61
C GLN A 92 4.24 15.15 7.41
N VAL A 93 4.57 14.05 6.73
CA VAL A 93 3.64 12.94 6.50
C VAL A 93 3.36 12.19 7.80
N ASP A 94 4.40 11.91 8.58
CA ASP A 94 4.31 11.15 9.82
C ASP A 94 3.58 11.94 10.90
N ASP A 95 3.84 13.25 11.03
CA ASP A 95 3.10 14.18 11.90
C ASP A 95 1.62 14.22 11.54
N TRP A 96 1.32 14.27 10.24
CA TRP A 96 -0.07 14.25 9.77
C TRP A 96 -0.76 12.91 10.07
N PHE A 97 -0.06 11.78 9.94
CA PHE A 97 -0.59 10.47 10.35
C PHE A 97 -0.80 10.40 11.87
N ALA A 98 0.09 11.00 12.67
CA ALA A 98 -0.06 11.06 14.11
C ALA A 98 -1.30 11.89 14.52
N GLN A 99 -1.45 13.09 13.95
CA GLN A 99 -2.62 13.95 14.16
C GLN A 99 -3.94 13.26 13.73
N ALA A 100 -3.90 12.51 12.63
CA ALA A 100 -5.06 11.76 12.16
C ALA A 100 -5.47 10.60 13.10
N ARG A 101 -4.54 10.09 13.93
CA ARG A 101 -4.80 9.03 14.92
C ARG A 101 -5.27 9.57 16.26
N GLU A 102 -4.85 10.77 16.64
CA GLU A 102 -5.22 11.42 17.91
C GLU A 102 -6.62 12.06 17.90
N GLY A 103 -7.35 11.99 16.78
CA GLY A 103 -8.81 12.22 16.76
C GLY A 103 -9.26 13.63 16.41
N THR A 104 -8.42 14.46 15.79
CA THR A 104 -8.82 15.81 15.34
C THR A 104 -9.52 15.83 13.98
N ASP A 105 -9.65 14.69 13.29
CA ASP A 105 -10.34 14.60 11.99
C ASP A 105 -11.48 13.56 12.01
N PRO A 106 -12.70 13.96 12.45
CA PRO A 106 -13.85 13.06 12.63
C PRO A 106 -14.31 12.37 11.33
N GLU A 107 -14.05 12.95 10.16
CA GLU A 107 -14.44 12.36 8.88
C GLU A 107 -13.63 11.11 8.52
N ARG A 108 -12.36 11.04 8.94
CA ARG A 108 -11.49 9.90 8.62
C ARG A 108 -11.89 8.64 9.38
N ASN A 109 -12.42 8.81 10.60
CA ASN A 109 -12.96 7.71 11.40
C ASN A 109 -14.30 7.20 10.79
N ALA A 110 -15.11 8.11 10.24
CA ALA A 110 -16.34 7.76 9.52
C ALA A 110 -16.05 7.01 8.19
N GLU A 111 -14.99 7.39 7.47
CA GLU A 111 -14.61 6.73 6.20
C GLU A 111 -13.97 5.33 6.44
N LEU A 112 -13.28 5.12 7.56
CA LEU A 112 -12.79 3.81 8.00
C LEU A 112 -13.94 2.88 8.42
N ALA A 113 -14.93 3.39 9.17
CA ALA A 113 -16.14 2.64 9.55
C ALA A 113 -16.98 2.21 8.33
N ALA A 114 -17.05 3.06 7.29
CA ALA A 114 -17.77 2.77 6.05
C ALA A 114 -17.11 1.66 5.21
N ARG A 115 -15.78 1.49 5.30
CA ARG A 115 -15.03 0.46 4.55
C ARG A 115 -15.01 -0.92 5.20
N ILE A 116 -15.32 -1.02 6.49
CA ILE A 116 -15.39 -2.30 7.24
C ILE A 116 -16.82 -2.88 7.23
N SER A 117 -17.81 -2.09 6.82
CA SER A 117 -19.24 -2.49 6.81
C SER A 117 -19.76 -2.95 5.44
N HIS A 118 -18.90 -3.44 4.53
CA HIS A 118 -19.32 -3.98 3.22
C HIS A 118 -18.62 -5.31 2.92
#